data_AF-A0A846PGM6-F1
#
_entry.id   AF-A0A846PGM6-F1
#
_cell.length_a   1.000
_cell.length_b   1.000
_cell.length_c   1.000
_cell.angle_alpha   90.00
_cell.angle_beta   90.00
_cell.angle_gamma   90.00
#
_symmetry.space_group_name_H-M   'P 1'
#
loop_
_entity.id
_entity.type
_entity.pdbx_description
1 polymer ?
#
loop_
_entity_poly.entity_id
_entity_poly.type
_entity_poly.pdbx_seq_one_letter_code
_entity_poly.pdbx_strand_id
1 'polypeptide(L)' 'MIIPVRCFSCGALIGDKWEEFARRVKGGEDSGRVLDSLGVKRYCCRRMLISHVEIIDEVLKFYEEAGKRKLAETYT' A
#
# COMPACT_ATOMS: atom_id res chain seq x y z
N MET A 1 -1.15 -6.64 -0.20
CA MET A 1 -0.05 -6.68 -1.19
C MET A 1 0.39 -5.24 -1.44
N ILE A 2 1.52 -5.00 -2.09
CA ILE A 2 2.00 -3.63 -2.40
C ILE A 2 1.04 -2.95 -3.40
N ILE A 3 0.93 -1.62 -3.33
CA ILE A 3 0.07 -0.84 -4.22
C ILE A 3 0.51 -1.01 -5.70
N PRO A 4 -0.42 -1.08 -6.66
CA PRO A 4 -0.05 -1.06 -8.06
C PRO A 4 0.71 0.22 -8.43
N VAL A 5 1.83 0.04 -9.16
CA VAL A 5 2.65 1.16 -9.68
C VAL A 5 1.82 2.10 -10.56
N ARG A 6 0.95 1.54 -11.40
CA ARG A 6 0.05 2.28 -12.30
C ARG A 6 -1.40 1.87 -12.10
N CYS A 7 -2.33 2.78 -12.37
CA CYS A 7 -3.76 2.48 -12.34
C CYS A 7 -4.16 1.46 -13.43
N PHE A 8 -4.94 0.46 -13.06
CA PHE A 8 -5.42 -0.59 -13.97
C PHE A 8 -6.27 -0.11 -15.14
N SER A 9 -6.92 1.06 -15.03
CA SER A 9 -7.78 1.59 -16.09
C SER A 9 -7.11 2.70 -16.90
N CYS A 10 -6.55 3.70 -16.20
CA CYS A 10 -6.01 4.91 -16.84
C CYS A 10 -4.52 4.80 -17.18
N GLY A 11 -3.80 3.81 -16.64
CA GLY A 11 -2.35 3.66 -16.80
C GLY A 11 -1.50 4.76 -16.15
N ALA A 12 -2.13 5.72 -15.46
CA ALA A 12 -1.42 6.81 -14.78
C ALA A 12 -0.60 6.28 -13.59
N LEU A 13 0.51 6.96 -13.28
CA LEU A 13 1.35 6.67 -12.12
C LEU A 13 0.56 6.94 -10.82
N ILE A 14 0.56 5.96 -9.91
CA ILE A 14 -0.15 6.00 -8.62
C ILE A 14 0.74 5.57 -7.46
N GLY A 15 1.70 4.67 -7.70
CA GLY A 15 2.54 4.13 -6.64
C GLY A 15 3.38 5.18 -5.90
N ASP A 16 3.71 6.29 -6.56
CA ASP A 16 4.44 7.43 -5.99
C ASP A 16 3.64 8.19 -4.92
N LYS A 17 2.31 8.14 -4.97
CA LYS A 17 1.40 8.95 -4.13
C LYS A 17 0.89 8.23 -2.89
N TRP A 18 1.09 6.92 -2.81
CA TRP A 18 0.51 6.09 -1.76
C TRP A 18 0.98 6.45 -0.37
N GLU A 19 2.29 6.60 -0.16
CA GLU A 19 2.84 6.86 1.17
C GLU A 19 2.33 8.18 1.75
N GLU A 20 2.25 9.21 0.93
CA GLU A 20 1.74 10.52 1.33
C GLU A 20 0.23 10.47 1.62
N PHE A 21 -0.54 9.80 0.76
CA PHE A 21 -1.97 9.56 0.98
C PHE A 21 -2.22 8.81 2.29
N ALA A 22 -1.53 7.69 2.51
CA ALA A 22 -1.69 6.86 3.70
C ALA A 22 -1.30 7.62 4.97
N ARG A 23 -0.23 8.42 4.94
CA ARG A 23 0.21 9.23 6.10
C ARG A 23 -0.84 10.27 6.49
N ARG A 24 -1.37 11.02 5.51
CA ARG A 24 -2.37 12.07 5.76
C ARG A 24 -3.71 11.50 6.22
N VAL A 25 -4.16 10.42 5.60
CA VAL A 25 -5.40 9.73 6.01
C VAL A 25 -5.27 9.11 7.40
N LYS A 26 -4.12 8.50 7.73
CA LYS A 26 -3.83 8.04 9.10
C LYS A 26 -3.76 9.19 10.11
N GLY A 27 -3.38 10.39 9.66
CA GLY A 27 -3.41 11.63 10.44
C GLY A 27 -4.80 12.20 10.69
N GLY A 28 -5.86 11.60 10.13
CA GLY A 28 -7.25 12.03 10.30
C GLY A 28 -7.75 13.05 9.27
N GLU A 29 -6.97 13.33 8.22
CA GLU A 29 -7.47 14.15 7.10
C GLU A 29 -8.50 13.39 6.26
N ASP A 30 -9.48 14.13 5.73
CA ASP A 30 -10.49 13.58 4.82
C ASP A 30 -9.85 13.05 3.53
N SER A 31 -10.19 11.81 3.17
CA SER A 31 -9.58 11.11 2.04
C SER A 31 -9.83 11.84 0.71
N GLY A 32 -10.99 12.47 0.55
CA GLY A 32 -11.36 13.23 -0.64
C GLY A 32 -10.45 14.44 -0.84
N ARG A 33 -10.27 15.25 0.21
CA ARG A 33 -9.38 16.42 0.19
C ARG A 33 -7.93 16.05 -0.08
N VAL A 34 -7.45 14.95 0.52
CA VAL A 34 -6.08 14.48 0.28
C VAL A 34 -5.90 14.10 -1.20
N LEU A 35 -6.83 13.37 -1.80
CA LEU A 35 -6.77 12.99 -3.21
C LEU A 35 -6.80 14.20 -4.16
N ASP A 36 -7.55 15.23 -3.80
CA ASP A 36 -7.58 16.50 -4.54
C ASP A 36 -6.23 17.21 -4.46
N SER A 37 -5.63 17.28 -3.27
CA SER A 37 -4.31 17.89 -3.05
C SER A 37 -3.18 17.16 -3.80
N LEU A 38 -3.27 15.84 -3.94
CA LEU A 38 -2.33 15.00 -4.70
C LEU A 38 -2.56 15.06 -6.22
N GLY A 39 -3.54 15.84 -6.69
CA GLY A 39 -3.85 16.02 -8.10
C GLY A 39 -4.47 14.80 -8.77
N VAL A 40 -5.02 13.84 -8.01
CA VAL A 40 -5.63 12.63 -8.56
C VAL A 40 -7.06 12.94 -8.99
N LYS A 41 -7.26 13.45 -10.20
CA LYS A 41 -8.60 13.91 -10.65
C LYS A 41 -9.56 12.78 -11.03
N ARG A 42 -9.08 11.78 -11.78
CA ARG A 42 -9.92 10.71 -12.34
C ARG A 42 -10.35 9.69 -11.29
N TYR A 43 -11.63 9.35 -11.26
CA TYR A 43 -12.20 8.37 -10.32
C TYR A 43 -11.50 6.99 -10.39
N CYS A 44 -11.12 6.56 -11.60
CA CYS A 44 -10.47 5.26 -11.81
C CYS A 44 -9.09 5.20 -11.16
N CYS A 45 -8.37 6.32 -11.13
CA CYS A 45 -7.07 6.40 -10.46
C CYS A 45 -7.28 6.62 -8.93
N ARG A 46 -8.34 7.35 -8.49
CA ARG A 46 -8.71 7.49 -7.06
C ARG A 46 -9.06 6.16 -6.38
N ARG A 47 -9.83 5.31 -7.05
CA ARG A 47 -10.25 4.02 -6.49
C ARG A 47 -9.07 3.12 -6.13
N MET A 48 -7.94 3.27 -6.82
CA MET A 48 -6.71 2.52 -6.54
C MET A 48 -6.10 2.90 -5.20
N LEU A 49 -6.25 4.14 -4.75
CA LEU A 49 -5.75 4.59 -3.45
C LEU A 49 -6.77 4.27 -2.34
N ILE A 50 -8.06 4.54 -2.58
CA ILE A 50 -9.10 4.36 -1.56
C ILE A 50 -9.29 2.89 -1.15
N SER A 51 -9.25 1.97 -2.12
CA SER A 51 -9.54 0.55 -1.88
C SER A 51 -8.29 -0.29 -1.60
N HIS A 52 -7.11 0.33 -1.51
CA HIS A 52 -5.87 -0.41 -1.31
C HIS A 52 -5.66 -0.79 0.15
N VAL A 53 -5.24 -2.05 0.38
CA VAL A 53 -4.91 -2.60 1.69
C VAL A 53 -3.52 -3.24 1.65
N GLU A 54 -2.62 -2.74 2.50
CA GLU A 54 -1.23 -3.21 2.64
C GLU A 54 -1.14 -4.49 3.47
N ILE A 55 -1.40 -5.64 2.83
CA ILE A 55 -1.29 -6.96 3.47
C ILE A 55 0.18 -7.46 3.51
N ILE A 56 1.14 -6.74 2.91
CA ILE A 56 2.53 -7.23 2.78
C ILE A 56 3.21 -7.39 4.16
N ASP A 57 2.93 -6.48 5.09
CA ASP A 57 3.51 -6.50 6.43
C ASP A 57 3.08 -7.72 7.25
N GLU A 58 1.84 -8.17 7.04
CA GLU A 58 1.33 -9.38 7.68
C GLU A 58 2.00 -10.62 7.12
N VAL A 59 2.15 -10.69 5.78
CA VAL A 59 2.78 -11.80 5.09
C VAL A 59 4.27 -11.93 5.45
N LEU A 60 4.99 -10.81 5.57
CA LEU A 60 6.42 -10.81 5.94
C LEU A 60 6.65 -11.47 7.31
N LYS A 61 5.79 -11.22 8.31
CA LYS A 61 5.90 -11.85 9.64
C LYS A 61 5.86 -13.38 9.56
N PHE A 62 4.98 -13.94 8.73
CA PHE A 62 4.91 -15.39 8.54
C PHE A 62 6.21 -15.97 7.96
N TYR A 63 6.83 -15.30 6.99
CA TYR A 63 8.09 -15.75 6.40
C TYR A 63 9.27 -15.60 7.35
N GLU A 64 9.31 -14.54 8.16
CA GLU A 64 10.32 -14.36 9.20
C GLU A 64 10.27 -15.47 10.25
N GLU A 65 9.06 -15.84 10.71
CA GLU A 65 8.87 -16.95 11.65
C GLU A 65 9.27 -18.30 11.04
N ALA A 66 8.90 -18.55 9.79
CA ALA A 66 9.32 -19.75 9.07
C ALA A 66 10.84 -19.82 8.90
N GLY A 67 11.49 -18.68 8.64
CA GLY A 67 12.94 -18.57 8.59
C GLY A 67 13.61 -18.88 9.92
N LYS A 68 13.09 -18.32 11.02
CA LYS A 68 13.58 -18.60 12.38
C LYS A 68 13.47 -20.07 12.76
N ARG A 69 12.36 -20.74 12.40
CA ARG A 69 12.17 -22.18 12.63
C ARG A 69 13.22 -23.02 11.89
N LYS A 70 13.44 -22.75 10.60
CA LYS A 70 14.49 -23.43 9.82
C LYS A 70 15.89 -23.19 10.39
N LEU A 71 16.17 -21.97 10.85
CA LEU A 71 17.46 -21.65 11.46
C LEU A 71 17.66 -22.44 12.77
N ALA A 72 16.63 -22.52 13.62
CA ALA A 72 16.69 -23.31 14.85
C ALA A 72 16.88 -24.81 14.59
N GLU A 73 16.24 -25.35 13.54
CA GLU A 73 16.40 -26.74 13.11
C GLU A 73 17.80 -27.04 12.52
N THR A 74 18.47 -26.07 11.89
CA THR A 74 19.78 -26.28 11.27
C THR A 74 20.93 -26.29 12.29
N TYR A 75 20.71 -25.73 13.49
CA TYR A 75 21.73 -25.60 14.55
C TYR A 75 21.53 -26.62 15.69
N THR A 76 20.60 -27.57 15.52
CA THR A 76 20.38 -28.72 16.39
C THR A 76 20.89 -29.98 15.69
#